data_AF-A0A392P6K1-F1
#
_entry.id   AF-A0A392P6K1-F1
#
_cell.length_a   1.000
_cell.length_b   1.000
_cell.length_c   1.000
_cell.angle_alpha   90.00
_cell.angle_beta   90.00
_cell.angle_gamma   90.00
#
_symmetry.space_group_name_H-M   'P 1'
#
loop_
_entity.id
_entity.type
_entity.pdbx_description
1 polymer ?
#
loop_
_entity_poly.entity_id
_entity_poly.type
_entity_poly.pdbx_seq_one_letter_code
_entity_poly.pdbx_strand_id
1 'polypeptide(L)'
;MPMEILELENLQTLTTFVVGNQKDGLSVRELGKFPNLQGKLCIQKLHNVIDVMEAYDANLKSKEHIEELVLCWGELTEDSQTAKAVLDALQPSTNLKKLSIDLYGGTSIPSWLGDSSFSNMVTLFISNCIYCTAIPPLGQLPSLKDLTIRGMTLETIGAEFYGMLGGGSSSSFQPFPSLEILKFQNMSNWKEWLPFVSNKFPFPRLKCL
;
A
#
# COMPACT_ATOMS: atom_id res chain seq x y z
N MET A 1 19.29 -12.02 -6.27
CA MET A 1 18.55 -12.39 -7.50
C MET A 1 19.57 -12.55 -8.60
N PRO A 2 19.51 -13.62 -9.42
CA PRO A 2 20.46 -13.83 -10.52
C PRO A 2 20.35 -12.71 -11.56
N MET A 3 21.48 -12.26 -12.11
CA MET A 3 21.50 -11.19 -13.13
C MET A 3 20.90 -11.67 -14.46
N GLU A 4 20.95 -12.97 -14.71
CA GLU A 4 20.47 -13.66 -15.90
C GLU A 4 18.95 -13.52 -16.10
N ILE A 5 18.21 -13.17 -15.03
CA ILE A 5 16.78 -12.90 -15.14
C ILE A 5 16.49 -11.71 -16.08
N LEU A 6 17.43 -10.78 -16.22
CA LEU A 6 17.29 -9.59 -17.07
C LEU A 6 17.28 -9.93 -18.56
N GLU A 7 17.74 -11.14 -18.94
CA GLU A 7 17.74 -11.62 -20.32
C GLU A 7 16.36 -12.17 -20.76
N LEU A 8 15.38 -12.23 -19.84
CA LEU A 8 14.05 -12.76 -20.12
C LEU A 8 13.10 -11.68 -20.68
N GLU A 9 13.16 -11.46 -21.99
CA GLU A 9 12.40 -10.41 -22.70
C GLU A 9 10.87 -10.54 -22.60
N ASN A 10 10.35 -11.75 -22.34
CA ASN A 10 8.91 -12.04 -22.27
C ASN A 10 8.48 -12.60 -20.91
N LEU A 11 9.17 -12.22 -19.84
CA LEU A 11 8.83 -12.69 -18.50
C LEU A 11 7.42 -12.21 -18.09
N GLN A 12 6.51 -13.17 -17.92
CA GLN A 12 5.13 -12.90 -17.50
C GLN A 12 4.92 -13.06 -16.00
N THR A 13 5.65 -13.98 -15.35
CA THR A 13 5.43 -14.28 -13.94
C THR A 13 6.73 -14.18 -13.18
N LEU A 14 6.75 -13.30 -12.19
CA LEU A 14 7.83 -13.15 -11.23
C LEU A 14 7.24 -12.97 -9.85
N THR A 15 7.20 -14.05 -9.07
CA THR A 15 6.53 -14.03 -7.76
C THR A 15 7.28 -13.22 -6.72
N THR A 16 8.60 -13.09 -6.85
CA THR A 16 9.44 -12.38 -5.87
C THR A 16 10.62 -11.70 -6.56
N PHE A 17 10.77 -10.40 -6.32
CA PHE A 17 11.91 -9.57 -6.69
C PHE A 17 12.63 -9.12 -5.42
N VAL A 18 13.91 -9.44 -5.30
CA VAL A 18 14.73 -9.07 -4.12
C VAL A 18 15.68 -7.97 -4.53
N VAL A 19 15.47 -6.76 -3.99
CA VAL A 19 16.28 -5.59 -4.29
C VAL A 19 17.68 -5.78 -3.69
N GLY A 20 18.69 -5.67 -4.55
CA GLY A 20 20.11 -5.69 -4.18
C GLY A 20 20.50 -4.46 -3.38
N ASN A 21 21.62 -4.53 -2.68
CA ASN A 21 22.19 -3.35 -2.03
C ASN A 21 23.06 -2.58 -3.06
N GLN A 22 23.61 -1.43 -2.65
CA GLN A 22 24.40 -0.56 -3.54
C GLN A 22 25.69 -1.19 -4.10
N LYS A 23 26.16 -2.30 -3.54
CA LYS A 23 27.39 -2.98 -3.96
C LYS A 23 27.08 -4.20 -4.83
N ASP A 24 26.00 -4.91 -4.52
CA ASP A 24 25.67 -6.20 -5.13
C ASP A 24 24.16 -6.38 -5.34
N GLY A 25 23.80 -6.88 -6.51
CA GLY A 25 22.45 -7.31 -6.86
C GLY A 25 21.70 -6.37 -7.79
N LEU A 26 20.40 -6.64 -7.97
CA LEU A 26 19.56 -5.91 -8.92
C LEU A 26 18.89 -4.71 -8.25
N SER A 27 19.01 -3.55 -8.88
CA SER A 27 18.20 -2.37 -8.54
C SER A 27 16.73 -2.64 -8.85
N VAL A 28 15.82 -2.01 -8.08
CA VAL A 28 14.37 -2.08 -8.35
C VAL A 28 14.01 -1.51 -9.73
N ARG A 29 14.84 -0.62 -10.29
CA ARG A 29 14.73 -0.09 -11.67
C ARG A 29 14.58 -1.20 -12.71
N GLU A 30 15.23 -2.33 -12.47
CA GLU A 30 15.25 -3.44 -13.42
C GLU A 30 13.87 -4.07 -13.64
N LEU A 31 12.91 -3.87 -12.73
CA LEU A 31 11.50 -4.22 -12.98
C LEU A 31 10.90 -3.48 -14.18
N GLY A 32 11.47 -2.34 -14.58
CA GLY A 32 11.12 -1.62 -15.80
C GLY A 32 11.30 -2.47 -17.08
N LYS A 33 12.20 -3.47 -17.06
CA LYS A 33 12.46 -4.37 -18.20
C LYS A 33 11.39 -5.44 -18.40
N PHE A 34 10.48 -5.63 -17.44
CA PHE A 34 9.47 -6.68 -17.49
C PHE A 34 8.05 -6.09 -17.60
N PRO A 35 7.66 -5.52 -18.76
CA PRO A 35 6.36 -4.85 -18.92
C PRO A 35 5.18 -5.84 -18.87
N ASN A 36 5.41 -7.11 -19.19
CA ASN A 36 4.38 -8.15 -19.29
C ASN A 36 4.12 -8.89 -17.96
N LEU A 37 4.67 -8.40 -16.85
CA LEU A 37 4.45 -9.02 -15.54
C LEU A 37 2.97 -9.01 -15.18
N GLN A 38 2.50 -10.15 -14.71
CA GLN A 38 1.11 -10.38 -14.36
C GLN A 38 0.97 -11.24 -13.09
N GLY A 39 -0.22 -11.17 -12.50
CA GLY A 39 -0.57 -11.91 -11.29
C GLY A 39 0.05 -11.30 -10.04
N LYS A 40 0.80 -12.11 -9.29
CA LYS A 40 1.38 -11.72 -7.99
C LYS A 40 2.84 -11.32 -8.13
N LEU A 41 3.18 -10.16 -7.58
CA LEU A 41 4.55 -9.68 -7.42
C LEU A 41 4.84 -9.34 -5.95
N CYS A 42 5.93 -9.87 -5.40
CA CYS A 42 6.45 -9.47 -4.10
C CYS A 42 7.81 -8.79 -4.28
N ILE A 43 7.96 -7.57 -3.79
CA ILE A 43 9.21 -6.82 -3.82
C ILE A 43 9.75 -6.75 -2.39
N GLN A 44 10.95 -7.29 -2.18
CA GLN A 44 11.59 -7.41 -0.88
C GLN A 44 12.84 -6.55 -0.78
N LYS A 45 13.22 -6.20 0.45
CA LYS A 45 14.39 -5.38 0.79
C LYS A 45 14.34 -3.99 0.18
N LEU A 46 13.15 -3.38 0.17
CA LEU A 46 12.98 -2.01 -0.32
C LEU A 46 13.77 -0.97 0.49
N HIS A 47 14.28 -1.31 1.69
CA HIS A 47 15.25 -0.47 2.42
C HIS A 47 16.55 -0.20 1.65
N ASN A 48 16.87 -1.00 0.64
CA ASN A 48 18.06 -0.81 -0.20
C ASN A 48 17.92 0.31 -1.25
N VAL A 49 16.69 0.76 -1.51
CA VAL A 49 16.42 1.81 -2.51
C VAL A 49 16.71 3.17 -1.88
N ILE A 50 17.81 3.79 -2.29
CA ILE A 50 18.22 5.13 -1.83
C ILE A 50 17.90 6.22 -2.85
N ASP A 51 17.87 5.88 -4.14
CA ASP A 51 17.49 6.78 -5.22
C ASP A 51 16.04 6.52 -5.62
N VAL A 52 15.19 7.53 -5.41
CA VAL A 52 13.77 7.50 -5.75
C VAL A 52 13.55 7.26 -7.25
N MET A 53 14.51 7.67 -8.10
CA MET A 53 14.41 7.42 -9.54
C MET A 53 14.45 5.93 -9.87
N GLU A 54 15.12 5.09 -9.07
CA GLU A 54 15.08 3.64 -9.27
C GLU A 54 13.65 3.09 -9.10
N ALA A 55 12.94 3.57 -8.08
CA ALA A 55 11.56 3.20 -7.82
C ALA A 55 10.61 3.70 -8.92
N TYR A 56 10.85 4.91 -9.43
CA TYR A 56 10.10 5.46 -10.55
C TYR A 56 10.29 4.62 -11.82
N ASP A 57 11.53 4.27 -12.15
CA ASP A 57 11.86 3.49 -13.34
C ASP A 57 11.38 2.03 -13.27
N ALA A 58 11.09 1.52 -12.06
CA ALA A 58 10.42 0.24 -11.88
C ALA A 58 9.04 0.21 -12.53
N ASN A 59 8.41 1.38 -12.78
CA ASN A 59 7.20 1.58 -13.57
C ASN A 59 6.10 0.54 -13.28
N LEU A 60 5.71 0.41 -12.00
CA LEU A 60 4.63 -0.50 -11.58
C LEU A 60 3.25 -0.04 -12.11
N LYS A 61 3.10 1.26 -12.36
CA LYS A 61 1.88 1.86 -12.89
C LYS A 61 1.48 1.32 -14.26
N SER A 62 2.43 1.04 -15.14
CA SER A 62 2.14 0.49 -16.48
C SER A 62 1.89 -1.01 -16.49
N LYS A 63 2.09 -1.71 -15.37
CA LYS A 63 1.95 -3.18 -15.27
C LYS A 63 0.53 -3.55 -14.87
N GLU A 64 -0.40 -3.31 -15.79
CA GLU A 64 -1.86 -3.40 -15.57
C GLU A 64 -2.36 -4.79 -15.19
N HIS A 65 -1.57 -5.83 -15.45
CA HIS A 65 -1.92 -7.23 -15.17
C HIS A 65 -1.42 -7.72 -13.80
N ILE A 66 -0.72 -6.88 -13.02
CA ILE A 66 -0.41 -7.19 -11.63
C ILE A 66 -1.67 -7.00 -10.78
N GLU A 67 -2.13 -8.10 -10.20
CA GLU A 67 -3.35 -8.12 -9.37
C GLU A 67 -3.03 -8.16 -7.87
N GLU A 68 -1.87 -8.70 -7.49
CA GLU A 68 -1.43 -8.79 -6.10
C GLU A 68 -0.01 -8.23 -5.95
N LEU A 69 0.16 -7.26 -5.05
CA LEU A 69 1.44 -6.62 -4.79
C LEU A 69 1.79 -6.73 -3.30
N VAL A 70 3.01 -7.16 -3.01
CA VAL A 70 3.59 -7.15 -1.66
C VAL A 70 4.84 -6.28 -1.68
N LEU A 71 4.88 -5.23 -0.87
CA LEU A 71 6.03 -4.35 -0.70
C LEU A 71 6.58 -4.54 0.71
N CYS A 72 7.80 -5.07 0.80
CA CYS A 72 8.47 -5.33 2.08
C CYS A 72 9.79 -4.56 2.14
N TRP A 73 9.90 -3.64 3.11
CA TRP A 73 11.12 -2.90 3.34
C TRP A 73 12.20 -3.78 3.93
N GLY A 74 11.88 -4.74 4.79
CA GLY A 74 12.81 -5.75 5.31
C GLY A 74 13.62 -5.30 6.55
N GLU A 75 13.89 -4.01 6.69
CA GLU A 75 14.50 -3.41 7.88
C GLU A 75 13.80 -2.07 8.17
N LEU A 76 13.64 -1.76 9.44
CA LEU A 76 13.11 -0.46 9.89
C LEU A 76 14.25 0.55 9.88
N THR A 77 14.26 1.43 8.89
CA THR A 77 15.26 2.49 8.74
C THR A 77 14.73 3.81 9.28
N GLU A 78 15.64 4.66 9.80
CA GLU A 78 15.30 6.00 10.29
C GLU A 78 15.10 7.02 9.14
N ASP A 79 15.46 6.67 7.90
CA ASP A 79 15.27 7.53 6.74
C ASP A 79 13.82 7.46 6.22
N SER A 80 12.94 8.11 6.99
CA SER A 80 11.51 8.11 6.73
C SER A 80 11.12 8.86 5.45
N GLN A 81 11.95 9.81 5.00
CA GLN A 81 11.63 10.64 3.83
C GLN A 81 11.90 9.87 2.53
N THR A 82 13.05 9.20 2.44
CA THR A 82 13.36 8.36 1.28
C THR A 82 12.35 7.22 1.16
N ALA A 83 12.04 6.52 2.27
CA ALA A 83 11.03 5.47 2.26
C ALA A 83 9.68 5.97 1.72
N LYS A 84 9.24 7.16 2.17
CA LYS A 84 8.02 7.81 1.68
C LYS A 84 8.05 8.11 0.19
N ALA A 85 9.13 8.72 -0.30
CA ALA A 85 9.26 9.01 -1.73
C ALA A 85 9.32 7.73 -2.58
N VAL A 86 9.97 6.68 -2.09
CA VAL A 86 10.01 5.36 -2.75
C VAL A 86 8.62 4.72 -2.81
N LEU A 87 7.86 4.69 -1.71
CA LEU A 87 6.50 4.14 -1.72
C LEU A 87 5.55 4.95 -2.62
N ASP A 88 5.74 6.26 -2.71
CA ASP A 88 4.99 7.12 -3.63
C ASP A 88 5.33 6.82 -5.10
N ALA A 89 6.62 6.66 -5.42
CA ALA A 89 7.10 6.33 -6.77
C ALA A 89 6.73 4.90 -7.22
N LEU A 90 6.59 3.96 -6.27
CA LEU A 90 6.12 2.60 -6.52
C LEU A 90 4.59 2.49 -6.67
N GLN A 91 3.90 3.58 -7.03
CA GLN A 91 2.46 3.57 -7.31
C GLN A 91 2.11 2.45 -8.32
N PRO A 92 1.28 1.46 -7.94
CA PRO A 92 0.85 0.41 -8.84
C PRO A 92 -0.27 0.88 -9.77
N SER A 93 -0.59 0.05 -10.78
CA SER A 93 -1.80 0.22 -11.57
C SER A 93 -3.06 0.15 -10.68
N THR A 94 -4.12 0.87 -11.05
CA THR A 94 -5.42 0.89 -10.37
C THR A 94 -6.21 -0.41 -10.52
N ASN A 95 -5.73 -1.35 -11.34
CA ASN A 95 -6.28 -2.71 -11.47
C ASN A 95 -5.93 -3.64 -10.28
N LEU A 96 -5.07 -3.18 -9.36
CA LEU A 96 -4.62 -3.97 -8.23
C LEU A 96 -5.79 -4.42 -7.34
N LYS A 97 -5.84 -5.71 -7.02
CA LYS A 97 -6.87 -6.32 -6.16
C LYS A 97 -6.39 -6.51 -4.73
N LYS A 98 -5.09 -6.76 -4.53
CA LYS A 98 -4.51 -6.96 -3.20
C LYS A 98 -3.21 -6.20 -3.04
N LEU A 99 -3.09 -5.49 -1.93
CA LEU A 99 -1.86 -4.82 -1.53
C LEU A 99 -1.44 -5.26 -0.13
N SER A 100 -0.16 -5.54 0.06
CA SER A 100 0.46 -5.71 1.37
C SER A 100 1.68 -4.81 1.49
N ILE A 101 1.74 -4.00 2.55
CA ILE A 101 2.88 -3.16 2.89
C ILE A 101 3.40 -3.64 4.25
N ASP A 102 4.68 -3.99 4.30
CA ASP A 102 5.32 -4.50 5.53
C ASP A 102 6.66 -3.82 5.81
N LEU A 103 6.91 -3.57 7.10
CA LEU A 103 8.13 -2.95 7.63
C LEU A 103 8.44 -1.57 7.03
N TYR A 104 7.43 -0.84 6.58
CA TYR A 104 7.61 0.46 5.95
C TYR A 104 8.06 1.52 6.96
N GLY A 105 9.22 2.13 6.68
CA GLY A 105 9.88 3.10 7.58
C GLY A 105 9.41 4.56 7.44
N GLY A 106 8.50 4.87 6.52
CA GLY A 106 8.03 6.24 6.33
C GLY A 106 6.99 6.69 7.36
N THR A 107 6.82 8.01 7.50
CA THR A 107 5.92 8.60 8.51
C THR A 107 4.46 8.71 8.07
N SER A 108 4.17 8.54 6.78
CA SER A 108 2.81 8.64 6.23
C SER A 108 2.70 7.78 4.98
N ILE A 109 1.61 7.05 4.84
CA ILE A 109 1.33 6.29 3.62
C ILE A 109 0.82 7.25 2.53
N PRO A 110 1.25 7.11 1.26
CA PRO A 110 0.82 7.97 0.16
C PRO A 110 -0.69 8.07 -0.03
N SER A 111 -1.14 9.22 -0.49
CA SER A 111 -2.57 9.50 -0.72
C SER A 111 -3.19 8.62 -1.80
N TRP A 112 -2.39 8.15 -2.78
CA TRP A 112 -2.87 7.28 -3.84
C TRP A 112 -3.52 6.01 -3.29
N LEU A 113 -3.10 5.50 -2.12
CA LEU A 113 -3.69 4.29 -1.54
C LEU A 113 -5.15 4.49 -1.10
N GLY A 114 -5.53 5.71 -0.73
CA GLY A 114 -6.90 6.06 -0.38
C GLY A 114 -7.70 6.65 -1.53
N ASP A 115 -7.13 6.71 -2.73
CA ASP A 115 -7.80 7.31 -3.89
C ASP A 115 -8.86 6.36 -4.45
N SER A 116 -10.05 6.91 -4.75
CA SER A 116 -11.18 6.14 -5.28
C SER A 116 -10.90 5.43 -6.63
N SER A 117 -9.85 5.82 -7.36
CA SER A 117 -9.41 5.15 -8.58
C SER A 117 -8.97 3.71 -8.34
N PHE A 118 -8.53 3.33 -7.14
CA PHE A 118 -8.25 1.94 -6.73
C PHE A 118 -9.53 1.14 -6.45
N SER A 119 -10.50 1.29 -7.36
CA SER A 119 -11.83 0.69 -7.28
C SER A 119 -11.84 -0.85 -7.29
N ASN A 120 -10.76 -1.49 -7.74
CA ASN A 120 -10.61 -2.94 -7.77
C ASN A 120 -9.97 -3.54 -6.50
N MET A 121 -9.48 -2.70 -5.58
CA MET A 121 -8.82 -3.16 -4.36
C MET A 121 -9.81 -3.89 -3.45
N VAL A 122 -9.58 -5.18 -3.22
CA VAL A 122 -10.40 -6.05 -2.35
C VAL A 122 -9.75 -6.26 -1.00
N THR A 123 -8.42 -6.30 -0.96
CA THR A 123 -7.68 -6.65 0.26
C THR A 123 -6.50 -5.73 0.48
N LEU A 124 -6.40 -5.18 1.69
CA LEU A 124 -5.30 -4.31 2.10
C LEU A 124 -4.74 -4.76 3.44
N PHE A 125 -3.44 -5.08 3.44
CA PHE A 125 -2.66 -5.39 4.63
C PHE A 125 -1.58 -4.33 4.84
N ILE A 126 -1.58 -3.70 6.01
CA ILE A 126 -0.52 -2.76 6.42
C ILE A 126 0.05 -3.30 7.73
N SER A 127 1.33 -3.64 7.75
CA SER A 127 1.97 -4.32 8.88
C SER A 127 3.30 -3.69 9.25
N ASN A 128 3.55 -3.56 10.56
CA ASN A 128 4.82 -3.13 11.14
C ASN A 128 5.32 -1.78 10.60
N CYS A 129 4.41 -0.87 10.25
CA CYS A 129 4.73 0.49 9.81
C CYS A 129 4.83 1.41 11.03
N ILE A 130 5.85 1.19 11.86
CA ILE A 130 5.91 1.77 13.22
C ILE A 130 6.05 3.29 13.26
N TYR A 131 6.51 3.94 12.19
CA TYR A 131 6.65 5.40 12.15
C TYR A 131 5.45 6.09 11.53
N CYS A 132 4.49 5.35 10.97
CA CYS A 132 3.32 5.92 10.33
C CYS A 132 2.34 6.52 11.34
N THR A 133 2.13 7.84 11.25
CA THR A 133 1.23 8.60 12.13
C THR A 133 -0.06 9.04 11.43
N ALA A 134 -0.23 8.71 10.16
CA ALA A 134 -1.45 9.02 9.40
C ALA A 134 -1.81 7.87 8.46
N ILE A 135 -3.11 7.62 8.34
CA ILE A 135 -3.70 6.65 7.40
C ILE A 135 -4.39 7.44 6.28
N PRO A 136 -4.24 7.04 5.00
CA PRO A 136 -4.94 7.66 3.88
C PRO A 136 -6.45 7.41 3.97
N PRO A 137 -7.27 8.06 3.12
CA PRO A 137 -8.72 7.94 3.17
C PRO A 137 -9.26 6.62 2.62
N LEU A 138 -8.98 5.51 3.32
CA LEU A 138 -9.32 4.15 2.91
C LEU A 138 -10.83 3.91 2.75
N GLY A 139 -11.67 4.73 3.39
CA GLY A 139 -13.13 4.65 3.26
C GLY A 139 -13.66 4.96 1.86
N GLN A 140 -12.85 5.58 1.00
CA GLN A 140 -13.21 5.85 -0.39
C GLN A 140 -13.07 4.62 -1.30
N LEU A 141 -12.45 3.52 -0.82
CA LEU A 141 -12.23 2.32 -1.62
C LEU A 141 -13.52 1.48 -1.71
N PRO A 142 -14.18 1.42 -2.89
CA PRO A 142 -15.53 0.87 -3.00
C PRO A 142 -15.59 -0.66 -2.91
N SER A 143 -14.52 -1.36 -3.31
CA SER A 143 -14.47 -2.83 -3.35
C SER A 143 -13.74 -3.46 -2.18
N LEU A 144 -13.21 -2.65 -1.25
CA LEU A 144 -12.40 -3.14 -0.14
C LEU A 144 -13.27 -4.00 0.78
N LYS A 145 -12.89 -5.27 0.95
CA LYS A 145 -13.58 -6.25 1.79
C LYS A 145 -12.79 -6.62 3.04
N ASP A 146 -11.47 -6.69 2.93
CA ASP A 146 -10.59 -7.06 4.04
C ASP A 146 -9.53 -5.98 4.22
N LEU A 147 -9.59 -5.31 5.37
CA LEU A 147 -8.63 -4.33 5.82
C LEU A 147 -8.03 -4.79 7.14
N THR A 148 -6.74 -5.08 7.13
CA THR A 148 -6.00 -5.39 8.35
C THR A 148 -4.82 -4.44 8.49
N ILE A 149 -4.80 -3.75 9.63
CA ILE A 149 -3.75 -2.81 10.01
C ILE A 149 -3.13 -3.32 11.31
N ARG A 150 -1.82 -3.54 11.30
CA ARG A 150 -1.11 -4.11 12.44
C ARG A 150 0.22 -3.40 12.71
N GLY A 151 0.57 -3.27 13.98
CA GLY A 151 1.93 -2.87 14.37
C GLY A 151 2.27 -1.43 13.97
N MET A 152 1.30 -0.52 14.06
CA MET A 152 1.49 0.92 13.87
C MET A 152 1.46 1.63 15.22
N THR A 153 2.10 2.80 15.30
CA THR A 153 2.12 3.67 16.49
C THR A 153 1.11 4.81 16.42
N LEU A 154 0.10 4.68 15.55
CA LEU A 154 -0.96 5.67 15.39
C LEU A 154 -1.71 5.89 16.71
N GLU A 155 -1.87 7.16 17.10
CA GLU A 155 -2.61 7.50 18.33
C GLU A 155 -4.12 7.60 18.12
N THR A 156 -4.55 8.15 16.99
CA THR A 156 -5.97 8.41 16.72
C THR A 156 -6.30 8.00 15.29
N ILE A 157 -7.42 7.29 15.12
CA ILE A 157 -8.05 7.10 13.81
C ILE A 157 -9.11 8.18 13.66
N GLY A 158 -8.85 9.18 12.82
CA GLY A 158 -9.72 10.32 12.65
C GLY A 158 -10.71 10.20 11.49
N ALA A 159 -11.38 11.32 11.19
CA ALA A 159 -12.38 11.40 10.14
C ALA A 159 -11.79 11.19 8.72
N GLU A 160 -10.49 11.43 8.57
CA GLU A 160 -9.73 11.19 7.35
C GLU A 160 -9.81 9.73 6.89
N PHE A 161 -9.87 8.78 7.83
CA PHE A 161 -9.99 7.35 7.53
C PHE A 161 -11.21 7.03 6.66
N TYR A 162 -12.32 7.76 6.85
CA TYR A 162 -13.56 7.58 6.08
C TYR A 162 -13.56 8.31 4.74
N GLY A 163 -12.59 9.21 4.48
CA GLY A 163 -12.51 9.98 3.24
C GLY A 163 -13.24 11.32 3.21
N MET A 164 -13.47 11.95 4.37
CA MET A 164 -14.21 13.21 4.49
C MET A 164 -13.39 14.49 4.20
N LEU A 165 -12.21 14.38 3.60
CA LEU A 165 -11.35 15.54 3.30
C LEU A 165 -11.90 16.31 2.08
N GLY A 166 -12.78 17.29 2.32
CA GLY A 166 -13.29 18.14 1.24
C GLY A 166 -14.62 18.89 1.48
N GLY A 167 -15.18 18.86 2.70
CA GLY A 167 -16.34 19.72 3.06
C GLY A 167 -17.66 19.43 2.34
N GLY A 168 -17.72 18.38 1.51
CA GLY A 168 -18.93 17.95 0.82
C GLY A 168 -19.47 16.66 1.43
N SER A 169 -20.17 16.74 2.55
CA SER A 169 -21.06 15.66 2.98
C SER A 169 -22.25 15.61 2.03
N SER A 170 -22.04 15.12 0.80
CA SER A 170 -23.15 14.71 -0.04
C SER A 170 -23.90 13.62 0.73
N SER A 171 -25.20 13.76 0.88
CA SER A 171 -26.05 12.81 1.60
C SER A 171 -25.97 11.38 1.03
N SER A 172 -25.36 11.19 -0.14
CA SER A 172 -25.12 9.92 -0.80
C SER A 172 -23.82 9.20 -0.40
N PHE A 173 -22.80 9.89 0.14
CA PHE A 173 -21.52 9.23 0.46
C PHE A 173 -21.72 8.11 1.49
N GLN A 174 -21.06 6.98 1.23
CA GLN A 174 -21.05 5.80 2.08
C GLN A 174 -19.60 5.32 2.14
N PRO A 175 -18.89 5.55 3.27
CA PRO A 175 -17.58 4.94 3.48
C PRO A 175 -17.69 3.43 3.43
N PHE A 176 -16.58 2.77 3.04
CA PHE A 176 -16.39 1.32 3.16
C PHE A 176 -17.62 0.47 2.75
N PRO A 177 -18.21 0.70 1.56
CA PRO A 177 -19.49 0.10 1.20
C PRO A 177 -19.43 -1.44 1.10
N SER A 178 -18.24 -2.01 0.90
CA SER A 178 -18.01 -3.45 0.75
C SER A 178 -17.25 -4.09 1.93
N LEU A 179 -16.86 -3.34 2.96
CA LEU A 179 -15.94 -3.85 3.98
C LEU A 179 -16.61 -4.92 4.86
N GLU A 180 -16.01 -6.10 4.91
CA GLU A 180 -16.50 -7.27 5.65
C GLU A 180 -15.62 -7.57 6.87
N ILE A 181 -14.31 -7.35 6.75
CA ILE A 181 -13.31 -7.60 7.79
C ILE A 181 -12.52 -6.32 7.99
N LEU A 182 -12.54 -5.81 9.22
CA LEU A 182 -11.67 -4.76 9.69
C LEU A 182 -10.90 -5.30 10.89
N LYS A 183 -9.57 -5.19 10.89
CA LYS A 183 -8.75 -5.65 12.01
C LYS A 183 -7.69 -4.63 12.33
N PHE A 184 -7.63 -4.24 13.59
CA PHE A 184 -6.53 -3.48 14.16
C PHE A 184 -5.81 -4.34 15.19
N GLN A 185 -4.52 -4.58 15.00
CA GLN A 185 -3.73 -5.47 15.86
C GLN A 185 -2.43 -4.83 16.31
N ASN A 186 -2.00 -5.05 17.55
CA ASN A 186 -0.72 -4.54 18.07
C ASN A 186 -0.51 -3.03 17.80
N MET A 187 -1.54 -2.22 18.03
CA MET A 187 -1.50 -0.76 17.82
C MET A 187 -1.00 -0.08 19.11
N SER A 188 0.32 0.05 19.27
CA SER A 188 0.94 0.28 20.59
C SER A 188 0.57 1.61 21.26
N ASN A 189 0.24 2.64 20.49
CA ASN A 189 -0.08 3.97 21.00
C ASN A 189 -1.54 4.38 20.77
N TRP A 190 -2.40 3.46 20.33
CA TRP A 190 -3.78 3.81 19.96
C TRP A 190 -4.61 4.22 21.18
N LYS A 191 -5.06 5.47 21.18
CA LYS A 191 -5.86 6.10 22.23
C LYS A 191 -7.33 6.23 21.84
N GLU A 192 -7.60 6.63 20.60
CA GLU A 192 -8.95 7.00 20.19
C GLU A 192 -9.29 6.58 18.75
N TRP A 193 -10.57 6.24 18.53
CA TRP A 193 -11.14 6.08 17.21
C TRP A 193 -12.35 6.99 17.07
N LEU A 194 -12.23 8.04 16.26
CA LEU A 194 -13.28 9.03 16.09
C LEU A 194 -14.41 8.46 15.22
N PRO A 195 -15.67 8.72 15.61
CA PRO A 195 -16.82 8.24 14.87
C PRO A 195 -16.96 8.95 13.52
N PHE A 196 -17.57 8.27 12.56
CA PHE A 196 -18.03 8.90 11.33
C PHE A 196 -19.19 9.86 11.63
N VAL A 197 -19.01 11.15 11.38
CA VAL A 197 -19.99 12.20 11.69
C VAL A 197 -21.08 12.24 10.60
N SER A 198 -21.99 11.27 10.63
CA SER A 198 -23.17 11.19 9.76
C SER A 198 -24.25 10.31 10.39
N ASN A 199 -25.48 10.37 9.88
CA ASN A 199 -26.57 9.47 10.28
C ASN A 199 -26.41 8.03 9.74
N LYS A 200 -25.37 7.77 8.95
CA LYS A 200 -25.11 6.44 8.35
C LYS A 200 -24.03 5.70 9.12
N PHE A 201 -24.20 4.40 9.26
CA PHE A 201 -23.13 3.53 9.71
C PHE A 201 -22.05 3.40 8.61
N PRO A 202 -20.76 3.65 8.91
CA PRO A 202 -19.71 3.63 7.91
C PRO A 202 -19.38 2.23 7.38
N PHE A 203 -19.82 1.13 8.00
CA PHE A 203 -19.43 -0.23 7.60
C PHE A 203 -20.65 -1.15 7.33
N PRO A 204 -21.46 -0.89 6.28
CA PRO A 204 -22.76 -1.56 6.09
C PRO A 204 -22.69 -3.08 5.90
N ARG A 205 -21.50 -3.64 5.62
CA ARG A 205 -21.30 -5.08 5.38
C ARG A 205 -20.36 -5.75 6.39
N LEU A 206 -20.01 -5.06 7.48
CA LEU A 206 -19.03 -5.55 8.44
C LEU A 206 -19.49 -6.84 9.11
N LYS A 207 -18.63 -7.85 9.10
CA LYS A 207 -18.85 -9.17 9.73
C LYS A 207 -17.86 -9.41 10.87
N CYS A 208 -16.65 -8.88 10.76
CA CYS A 208 -15.58 -9.01 11.74
C CYS A 208 -14.93 -7.64 11.99
N LEU A 209 -14.80 -7.27 13.27
CA LEU A 209 -14.07 -6.11 13.77
C LEU A 209 -13.04 -6.57 14.81
#